data_AF-A0A3S5YH43-F1
#
_entry.id   AF-A0A3S5YH43-F1
#
_cell.length_a   1.000
_cell.length_b   1.000
_cell.length_c   1.000
_cell.angle_alpha   90.00
_cell.angle_beta   90.00
_cell.angle_gamma   90.00
#
_symmetry.space_group_name_H-M   'P 1'
#
loop_
_entity.id
_entity.type
_entity.pdbx_description
1 polymer ?
#
loop_
_entity_poly.entity_id
_entity_poly.type
_entity_poly.pdbx_seq_one_letter_code
_entity_poly.pdbx_strand_id
1 'polypeptide(L)'
;MTISIHTSTFDVNSWYQKVTLTFINESGNPVDMNHAAITFTASGHIDPWGNIGGTLKGNLPLTLNNTSHGTLETNDIIINNSDVLLFQPGERLVSRLRRYR
;
A
#
# COMPACT_ATOMS: atom_id res chain seq x y z
N MET A 1 -12.52 12.17 -8.87
CA MET A 1 -12.02 11.26 -7.83
C MET A 1 -10.52 11.34 -7.87
N THR A 2 -9.88 11.78 -6.78
CA THR A 2 -8.43 11.98 -6.72
C THR A 2 -7.92 11.30 -5.47
N ILE A 3 -7.04 10.32 -5.65
CA ILE A 3 -6.30 9.67 -4.57
C ILE A 3 -4.83 9.99 -4.83
N SER A 4 -4.17 10.60 -3.86
CA SER A 4 -2.73 10.84 -3.91
C SER A 4 -1.98 9.73 -3.17
N ILE A 5 -0.77 9.45 -3.65
CA ILE A 5 0.12 8.44 -3.08
C ILE A 5 1.43 9.13 -2.75
N HIS A 6 1.80 9.09 -1.47
CA HIS A 6 3.04 9.64 -0.96
C HIS A 6 3.96 8.51 -0.53
N THR A 7 5.24 8.62 -0.86
CA THR A 7 6.27 7.69 -0.37
C THR A 7 7.11 8.36 0.69
N SER A 8 7.60 7.59 1.67
CA SER A 8 8.66 8.05 2.55
C SER A 8 9.90 8.41 1.74
N THR A 9 10.78 9.23 2.32
CA THR A 9 12.09 9.51 1.74
C THR A 9 12.90 8.23 1.57
N PHE A 10 13.75 8.21 0.54
CA PHE A 10 14.65 7.10 0.25
C PHE A 10 16.07 7.49 0.65
N ASP A 11 16.76 6.60 1.37
CA ASP A 11 18.20 6.66 1.53
C ASP A 11 18.86 5.90 0.37
N VAL A 12 19.52 6.64 -0.52
CA VAL A 12 20.21 6.07 -1.69
C VAL A 12 21.45 5.27 -1.32
N ASN A 13 21.98 5.44 -0.11
CA ASN A 13 23.15 4.72 0.39
C ASN A 13 22.77 3.47 1.18
N SER A 14 21.49 3.31 1.53
CA SER A 14 21.04 2.12 2.23
C SER A 14 20.78 0.97 1.24
N TRP A 15 21.42 -0.16 1.49
CA TRP A 15 21.16 -1.43 0.80
C TRP A 15 19.87 -2.10 1.29
N TYR A 16 19.33 -1.66 2.44
CA TYR A 16 18.08 -2.14 3.03
C TYR A 16 17.29 -0.98 3.62
N GLN A 17 16.08 -0.72 3.12
CA GLN A 17 15.22 0.30 3.69
C GLN A 17 13.75 -0.10 3.73
N LYS A 18 13.07 0.37 4.78
CA LYS A 18 11.62 0.31 4.91
C LYS A 18 11.02 1.53 4.22
N VAL A 19 10.24 1.31 3.17
CA VAL A 19 9.52 2.37 2.46
C VAL A 19 8.10 2.41 2.97
N THR A 20 7.60 3.58 3.33
CA THR A 20 6.21 3.76 3.71
C THR A 20 5.42 4.37 2.54
N LEU A 21 4.36 3.71 2.10
CA LEU A 21 3.37 4.27 1.18
C LEU A 21 2.20 4.81 1.98
N THR A 22 1.81 6.07 1.74
CA THR A 22 0.65 6.72 2.34
C THR A 22 -0.34 7.11 1.25
N PHE A 23 -1.56 6.61 1.33
CA PHE A 23 -2.64 6.95 0.41
C PHE A 23 -3.53 8.00 1.07
N ILE A 24 -3.95 9.02 0.31
CA ILE A 24 -4.85 10.07 0.80
C ILE A 24 -5.98 10.26 -0.21
N ASN A 25 -7.22 10.20 0.24
CA ASN A 25 -8.36 10.63 -0.55
C ASN A 25 -8.44 12.16 -0.47
N GLU A 26 -8.00 12.82 -1.55
CA GLU A 26 -8.04 14.28 -1.70
C GLU A 26 -9.34 14.76 -2.32
N SER A 27 -10.22 13.84 -2.70
CA SER A 27 -11.52 14.21 -3.23
C SER A 27 -12.46 14.64 -2.10
N GLY A 28 -13.46 15.45 -2.45
CA GLY A 28 -14.52 15.83 -1.51
C GLY A 28 -15.56 14.74 -1.23
N ASN A 29 -15.42 13.54 -1.81
CA ASN A 29 -16.39 12.46 -1.72
C ASN A 29 -15.73 11.17 -1.20
N PRO A 30 -16.47 10.30 -0.50
CA PRO A 30 -15.97 8.97 -0.16
C PRO A 30 -15.69 8.14 -1.42
N VAL A 31 -14.63 7.34 -1.38
CA VAL A 31 -14.33 6.35 -2.43
C VAL A 31 -14.65 4.96 -1.89
N ASP A 32 -15.44 4.19 -2.62
CA ASP A 32 -15.68 2.79 -2.28
C ASP A 32 -14.41 1.96 -2.55
N MET A 33 -13.86 1.35 -1.50
CA MET A 33 -12.66 0.51 -1.53
C MET A 33 -12.98 -0.97 -1.35
N ASN A 34 -14.25 -1.38 -1.50
CA ASN A 34 -14.64 -2.78 -1.49
C ASN A 34 -13.84 -3.54 -2.57
N HIS A 35 -12.98 -4.46 -2.12
CA HIS A 35 -12.03 -5.21 -2.95
C HIS A 35 -11.00 -4.36 -3.71
N ALA A 36 -10.62 -3.21 -3.15
CA ALA A 36 -9.56 -2.41 -3.73
C ALA A 36 -8.24 -3.20 -3.79
N ALA A 37 -7.63 -3.19 -4.98
CA ALA A 37 -6.30 -3.72 -5.22
C ALA A 37 -5.33 -2.58 -5.47
N ILE A 38 -4.22 -2.58 -4.76
CA ILE A 38 -3.13 -1.63 -4.92
C ILE A 38 -1.96 -2.39 -5.54
N THR A 39 -1.70 -2.12 -6.81
CA THR A 39 -0.58 -2.71 -7.56
C THR A 39 0.49 -1.66 -7.78
N PHE A 40 1.74 -1.99 -7.44
CA PHE A 40 2.89 -1.12 -7.71
C PHE A 40 4.14 -1.94 -8.02
N THR A 41 5.06 -1.35 -8.75
CA THR A 41 6.38 -1.93 -9.04
C THR A 41 7.44 -1.30 -8.15
N ALA A 42 8.28 -2.14 -7.53
CA ALA A 42 9.37 -1.70 -6.67
C ALA A 42 10.59 -2.63 -6.81
N SER A 43 11.78 -2.16 -6.45
CA SER A 43 13.00 -3.00 -6.40
C SER A 43 13.06 -3.85 -5.12
N GLY A 44 11.96 -4.52 -4.78
CA GLY A 44 11.82 -5.39 -3.61
C GLY A 44 10.37 -5.72 -3.26
N HIS A 45 10.18 -6.67 -2.33
CA HIS A 45 8.87 -7.22 -1.98
C HIS A 45 8.23 -6.45 -0.83
N ILE A 46 6.90 -6.51 -0.75
CA ILE A 46 6.15 -6.16 0.47
C ILE A 46 6.68 -7.02 1.61
N ASP A 47 7.03 -6.41 2.74
CA ASP A 47 7.45 -7.16 3.92
C ASP A 47 6.25 -7.93 4.51
N PRO A 48 6.21 -9.28 4.44
CA PRO A 48 5.10 -10.04 5.02
C PRO A 48 5.07 -9.96 6.56
N TRP A 49 6.19 -9.56 7.18
CA TRP A 49 6.29 -9.27 8.62
C TRP A 49 6.24 -7.77 8.91
N GLY A 50 6.07 -6.94 7.88
CA GLY A 50 5.95 -5.50 8.01
C GLY A 50 4.55 -5.14 8.48
N ASN A 51 4.46 -4.23 9.45
CA ASN A 51 3.16 -3.75 9.91
C ASN A 51 2.49 -2.94 8.78
N ILE A 52 1.51 -3.55 8.09
CA ILE A 52 0.53 -2.84 7.27
C ILE A 52 -0.62 -2.41 8.19
N GLY A 53 -0.94 -1.13 8.16
CA GLY A 53 -1.92 -0.50 9.07
C GLY A 53 -2.50 0.79 8.50
N GLY A 54 -3.22 1.51 9.34
CA GLY A 54 -4.05 2.66 8.93
C GLY A 54 -5.53 2.31 8.97
N THR A 55 -6.37 3.30 8.66
CA THR A 55 -7.83 3.17 8.83
C THR A 55 -8.49 2.33 7.74
N LEU A 56 -7.79 2.07 6.63
CA LEU A 56 -8.32 1.39 5.44
C LEU A 56 -7.84 -0.06 5.28
N LYS A 57 -7.41 -0.72 6.35
CA LYS A 57 -6.94 -2.12 6.27
C LYS A 57 -8.08 -3.12 5.96
N GLY A 58 -9.33 -2.69 6.06
CA GLY A 58 -10.50 -3.58 6.08
C GLY A 58 -10.60 -4.36 7.39
N ASN A 59 -11.68 -5.13 7.54
CA ASN A 59 -11.96 -5.97 8.70
C ASN A 59 -11.51 -7.44 8.51
N LEU A 60 -11.05 -7.80 7.31
CA LEU A 60 -10.49 -9.11 7.00
C LEU A 60 -8.97 -9.02 6.77
N PRO A 61 -8.23 -10.14 6.88
CA PRO A 61 -6.80 -10.16 6.56
C PRO A 61 -6.53 -9.66 5.14
N LEU A 62 -5.45 -8.90 4.94
CA LEU A 62 -5.00 -8.48 3.61
C LEU A 62 -4.50 -9.69 2.80
N THR A 63 -4.71 -9.67 1.48
CA THR A 63 -4.00 -10.59 0.57
C THR A 63 -2.80 -9.85 -0.01
N LEU A 64 -1.61 -10.43 0.16
CA LEU A 64 -0.36 -9.88 -0.37
C LEU A 64 0.17 -10.83 -1.44
N ASN A 65 0.35 -10.33 -2.66
CA ASN A 65 0.97 -11.09 -3.75
C ASN A 65 2.19 -10.32 -4.27
N ASN A 66 3.17 -11.06 -4.79
CA ASN A 66 4.26 -10.46 -5.55
C ASN A 66 4.63 -11.35 -6.75
N THR A 67 4.92 -10.72 -7.87
CA THR A 67 5.49 -11.36 -9.06
C THR A 67 6.87 -10.77 -9.32
N SER A 68 7.89 -11.61 -9.30
CA SER A 68 9.28 -11.18 -9.52
C SER A 68 9.60 -11.07 -11.01
N HIS A 69 10.21 -9.95 -11.41
CA HIS A 69 10.69 -9.66 -12.76
C HIS A 69 12.18 -9.29 -12.73
N GLY A 70 12.99 -10.09 -12.01
CA GLY A 70 14.42 -9.83 -11.82
C GLY A 70 14.67 -8.88 -10.65
N THR A 71 15.21 -7.68 -10.92
CA THR A 71 15.47 -6.66 -9.88
C THR A 71 14.24 -5.81 -9.56
N LEU A 72 13.14 -5.98 -10.29
CA LEU A 72 11.85 -5.34 -10.05
C LEU A 72 10.82 -6.40 -9.70
N GLU A 73 9.91 -6.05 -8.80
CA GLU A 73 8.80 -6.89 -8.39
C GLU A 73 7.50 -6.11 -8.53
N THR A 74 6.50 -6.74 -9.14
CA THR A 74 5.11 -6.26 -9.12
C THR A 74 4.49 -6.76 -7.83
N ASN A 75 4.02 -5.83 -7.02
CA ASN A 75 3.50 -6.10 -5.68
C ASN A 75 2.03 -5.70 -5.62
N ASP A 76 1.20 -6.59 -5.09
CA ASP A 76 -0.24 -6.37 -4.92
C ASP A 76 -0.61 -6.42 -3.44
N ILE A 77 -1.39 -5.42 -3.02
CA ILE A 77 -2.06 -5.38 -1.72
C ILE A 77 -3.55 -5.34 -1.99
N ILE A 78 -4.25 -6.42 -1.63
CA ILE A 78 -5.69 -6.52 -1.76
C ILE A 78 -6.31 -6.30 -0.38
N ILE A 79 -7.17 -5.28 -0.30
CA ILE A 79 -7.90 -4.95 0.91
C ILE A 79 -9.19 -5.77 0.90
N ASN A 80 -9.33 -6.64 1.90
CA ASN A 80 -10.49 -7.49 2.06
C ASN A 80 -11.41 -6.92 3.14
N ASN A 81 -12.72 -6.87 2.86
CA ASN A 81 -13.72 -6.40 3.81
C ASN A 81 -15.02 -7.20 3.62
N SER A 82 -15.75 -7.50 4.71
CA SER A 82 -17.07 -8.14 4.62
C SER A 82 -18.23 -7.14 4.47
N ASP A 83 -17.99 -5.88 4.84
CA ASP A 83 -18.98 -4.80 4.83
C ASP A 83 -18.55 -3.70 3.84
N VAL A 84 -19.26 -2.58 3.78
CA VAL A 84 -18.82 -1.43 2.99
C VAL A 84 -17.59 -0.78 3.61
N LEU A 85 -16.49 -0.70 2.85
CA LEU A 85 -15.29 0.07 3.22
C LEU A 85 -15.20 1.35 2.40
N LEU A 86 -15.59 2.48 2.99
CA LEU A 86 -15.45 3.79 2.38
C LEU A 86 -14.15 4.45 2.80
N PHE A 87 -13.36 4.84 1.81
CA PHE A 87 -12.22 5.73 2.00
C PHE A 87 -12.70 7.18 2.04
N GLN A 88 -12.84 7.71 3.25
CA GLN A 88 -13.32 9.06 3.48
C GLN A 88 -12.25 10.11 3.09
N PRO A 89 -12.67 11.33 2.73
CA PRO A 89 -11.74 12.45 2.53
C PRO A 89 -10.79 12.62 3.72
N GLY A 90 -9.48 12.65 3.45
CA GLY A 90 -8.43 12.84 4.46
C GLY A 90 -7.97 11.59 5.25
N GLU A 91 -8.62 10.43 5.07
CA GLU A 91 -8.14 9.18 5.68
C GLU A 91 -6.82 8.68 5.10
N ARG A 92 -6.20 7.68 5.75
CA ARG A 92 -4.88 7.18 5.35
C ARG A 92 -4.73 5.67 5.48
N LEU A 93 -4.25 5.05 4.40
CA LEU A 93 -3.66 3.71 4.44
C LEU A 93 -2.13 3.83 4.48
N VAL A 94 -1.49 3.00 5.30
CA VAL A 94 -0.03 2.99 5.47
C VAL A 94 0.50 1.58 5.21
N SER A 95 1.26 1.42 4.13
CA SER A 95 1.95 0.15 3.80
C SER A 95 3.46 0.29 3.95
N ARG A 96 4.13 -0.78 4.38
CA ARG A 96 5.60 -0.85 4.50
C ARG A 96 6.17 -1.86 3.53
N LEU A 97 7.14 -1.42 2.73
CA LEU A 97 7.83 -2.23 1.74
C LEU A 97 9.29 -2.43 2.12
N ARG A 98 9.86 -3.57 1.75
CA ARG A 98 11.31 -3.78 1.79
C ARG A 98 11.88 -3.49 0.42
N ARG A 99 12.83 -2.56 0.36
CA ARG A 99 13.61 -2.30 -0.85
C ARG A 99 15.03 -2.82 -0.65
N TYR A 100 15.54 -3.50 -1.67
CA TYR A 100 16.95 -3.87 -1.80
C TYR A 100 17.58 -3.04 -2.92
N ARG A 101 18.86 -2.71 -2.78
CA ARG A 101 19.66 -2.04 -3.82
C ARG A 101 20.57 -3.05 -4.50
#